data_AF-A0A532E449-F1
#
_entry.id   AF-A0A532E449-F1
#
_cell.length_a   1.000
_cell.length_b   1.000
_cell.length_c   1.000
_cell.angle_alpha   90.00
_cell.angle_beta   90.00
_cell.angle_gamma   90.00
#
_symmetry.space_group_name_H-M   'P 1'
#
loop_
_entity.id
_entity.type
_entity.pdbx_description
1 polymer ?
#
loop_
_entity_poly.entity_id
_entity_poly.type
_entity_poly.pdbx_seq_one_letter_code
_entity_poly.pdbx_strand_id
1 'polypeptide(L)'
;MTTEPTQSSTLSNAAVEMLWRGDVIAAIKVVRAERNLGLKEAKDLVDAYIRSQPSLRQKMEQAQAEMWQKLKRGLLVALIFAAAAYFFFQSR
;
A
#
# COMPACT_ATOMS: atom_id res chain seq x y z
N MET A 1 -10.65 12.51 -31.43
CA MET A 1 -12.01 12.17 -30.96
C MET A 1 -12.18 10.68 -31.23
N THR A 2 -12.29 9.74 -30.32
CA THR A 2 -12.53 9.74 -28.87
C THR A 2 -12.18 8.30 -28.46
N THR A 3 -11.05 8.06 -27.82
CA THR A 3 -10.83 6.79 -27.12
C THR A 3 -11.38 6.99 -25.71
N GLU A 4 -12.70 6.84 -25.57
CA GLU A 4 -13.34 6.61 -24.28
C GLU A 4 -13.00 5.17 -23.87
N PRO A 5 -12.18 4.94 -22.83
CA PRO A 5 -12.23 3.68 -22.13
C PRO A 5 -13.51 3.71 -21.28
N THR A 6 -14.54 3.08 -21.81
CA THR A 6 -15.47 2.19 -21.11
C THR A 6 -15.37 2.19 -19.58
N GLN A 7 -16.27 2.93 -18.94
CA GLN A 7 -17.03 2.52 -17.76
C GLN A 7 -16.30 1.71 -16.65
N SER A 8 -15.56 2.39 -15.79
CA SER A 8 -15.38 1.99 -14.38
C SER A 8 -15.84 3.14 -13.47
N SER A 9 -17.15 3.21 -13.28
CA SER A 9 -17.98 4.35 -12.86
C SER A 9 -17.91 4.72 -11.36
N THR A 10 -16.75 5.09 -10.80
CA THR A 10 -16.75 5.72 -9.45
C THR A 10 -15.63 6.70 -9.10
N LEU A 11 -14.45 6.66 -9.72
CA LEU A 11 -13.32 7.55 -9.38
C LEU A 11 -12.75 8.24 -10.63
N SER A 12 -12.30 9.49 -10.48
CA SER A 12 -11.60 10.25 -11.53
C SER A 12 -10.23 9.62 -11.84
N ASN A 13 -9.75 9.80 -13.08
CA ASN A 13 -8.43 9.29 -13.50
C ASN A 13 -7.30 9.74 -12.58
N ALA A 14 -7.37 10.98 -12.06
CA ALA A 14 -6.38 11.51 -11.12
C ALA A 14 -6.37 10.74 -9.78
N ALA A 15 -7.55 10.38 -9.27
CA ALA A 15 -7.66 9.60 -8.04
C ALA A 15 -7.14 8.17 -8.24
N VAL A 16 -7.43 7.57 -9.40
CA VAL A 16 -6.90 6.25 -9.78
C VAL A 16 -5.38 6.30 -9.85
N GLU A 17 -4.78 7.27 -10.53
CA GLU A 17 -3.32 7.38 -10.63
C GLU A 17 -2.63 7.47 -9.26
N MET A 18 -3.21 8.20 -8.31
CA MET A 18 -2.73 8.27 -6.93
C MET A 18 -2.85 6.93 -6.19
N LEU A 19 -3.96 6.22 -6.38
CA LEU A 19 -4.15 4.86 -5.87
C LEU A 19 -3.08 3.89 -6.40
N TRP A 20 -2.75 3.97 -7.69
CA TRP A 20 -1.69 3.14 -8.30
C TRP A 20 -0.30 3.44 -7.78
N ARG A 21 -0.04 4.67 -7.33
CA ARG A 21 1.20 5.06 -6.64
C ARG A 21 1.25 4.62 -5.16
N GLY A 22 0.15 4.13 -4.61
CA GLY A 22 0.01 3.80 -3.20
C GLY A 22 -0.41 4.99 -2.32
N ASP A 23 -0.68 6.16 -2.92
CA ASP A 23 -1.04 7.40 -2.23
C ASP A 23 -2.56 7.51 -2.00
N VAL A 24 -3.09 6.62 -1.17
CA VAL A 24 -4.53 6.55 -0.87
C VAL A 24 -5.08 7.86 -0.30
N ILE A 25 -4.31 8.57 0.52
CA ILE A 25 -4.72 9.85 1.12
C ILE A 25 -4.90 10.93 0.05
N ALA A 26 -4.01 10.95 -0.94
CA ALA A 26 -4.08 11.91 -2.04
C ALA A 26 -5.30 11.60 -2.91
N ALA A 27 -5.55 10.31 -3.20
CA ALA A 27 -6.74 9.87 -3.92
C ALA A 27 -8.04 10.32 -3.21
N ILE A 28 -8.13 10.15 -1.88
CA ILE A 28 -9.29 10.60 -1.08
C ILE A 28 -9.45 12.12 -1.16
N LYS A 29 -8.36 12.90 -1.11
CA LYS A 29 -8.42 14.36 -1.25
C LYS A 29 -8.98 14.79 -2.61
N VAL A 30 -8.54 14.15 -3.69
CA VAL A 30 -9.03 14.41 -5.05
C VAL A 30 -10.52 14.11 -5.16
N VAL A 31 -10.94 12.91 -4.73
CA VAL A 31 -12.35 12.49 -4.76
C VAL A 31 -13.24 13.42 -3.95
N ARG A 32 -12.75 13.86 -2.78
CA ARG A 32 -13.43 14.80 -1.92
C ARG A 32 -13.61 16.16 -2.61
N ALA A 33 -12.55 16.69 -3.22
CA ALA A 33 -12.58 17.98 -3.90
C ALA A 33 -13.48 17.96 -5.15
N GLU A 34 -13.40 16.90 -5.95
CA GLU A 34 -14.16 16.75 -7.19
C GLU A 34 -15.65 16.52 -6.94
N ARG A 35 -15.99 15.71 -5.93
CA ARG A 35 -17.38 15.32 -5.66
C ARG A 35 -18.06 16.08 -4.52
N ASN A 36 -17.33 17.00 -3.86
CA ASN A 36 -17.80 17.73 -2.67
C ASN A 36 -18.37 16.79 -1.58
N LEU A 37 -17.76 15.62 -1.42
CA LEU A 37 -18.20 14.61 -0.46
C LEU A 37 -17.61 14.85 0.94
N GLY A 38 -18.26 14.28 1.95
CA GLY A 38 -17.67 14.17 3.28
C GLY A 38 -16.41 13.31 3.26
N LEU A 39 -15.50 13.51 4.23
CA LEU A 39 -14.28 12.70 4.35
C LEU A 39 -14.59 11.19 4.45
N LYS A 40 -15.68 10.84 5.15
CA LYS A 40 -16.14 9.45 5.30
C LYS A 40 -16.59 8.86 3.97
N GLU A 41 -17.40 9.58 3.21
CA GLU A 41 -17.92 9.12 1.91
C GLU A 41 -16.81 8.99 0.88
N ALA A 42 -15.89 9.97 0.82
CA ALA A 42 -14.73 9.91 -0.06
C ALA A 42 -13.83 8.70 0.28
N LYS A 43 -13.63 8.42 1.57
CA LYS A 43 -12.92 7.21 2.02
C LYS A 43 -13.66 5.94 1.63
N ASP A 44 -14.96 5.84 1.90
CA ASP A 44 -15.75 4.64 1.59
C ASP A 44 -15.77 4.34 0.09
N LEU A 45 -15.84 5.37 -0.77
CA LEU A 45 -15.74 5.20 -2.22
C LEU A 45 -14.37 4.68 -2.66
N VAL A 46 -13.29 5.25 -2.11
CA VAL A 46 -11.93 4.81 -2.41
C VAL A 46 -11.69 3.39 -1.89
N ASP A 47 -12.13 3.08 -0.67
CA ASP A 47 -12.02 1.74 -0.08
C ASP A 47 -12.86 0.70 -0.85
N ALA A 48 -14.06 1.07 -1.33
CA ALA A 48 -14.89 0.22 -2.18
C ALA A 48 -14.21 -0.09 -3.52
N TYR A 49 -13.55 0.92 -4.11
CA TYR A 49 -12.79 0.74 -5.34
C TYR A 49 -11.53 -0.13 -5.15
N ILE A 50 -10.81 0.03 -4.04
CA ILE A 50 -9.68 -0.84 -3.69
C ILE A 50 -10.16 -2.29 -3.48
N ARG A 51 -11.33 -2.49 -2.89
CA ARG A 51 -11.92 -3.83 -2.69
C ARG A 51 -12.34 -4.48 -4.00
N SER A 52 -12.85 -3.70 -4.96
CA SER A 52 -13.27 -4.24 -6.26
C SER A 52 -12.09 -4.55 -7.20
N GLN A 53 -10.89 -4.07 -6.91
CA GLN A 53 -9.68 -4.33 -7.71
C GLN A 53 -8.66 -5.23 -6.98
N PRO A 54 -8.73 -6.56 -7.16
CA PRO A 54 -7.77 -7.49 -6.56
C PRO A 54 -6.34 -7.29 -7.08
N SER A 55 -6.16 -6.80 -8.32
CA SER A 55 -4.85 -6.49 -8.92
C SER A 55 -4.12 -5.33 -8.21
N LEU A 56 -4.87 -4.35 -7.70
CA LEU A 56 -4.31 -3.23 -6.95
C LEU A 56 -3.79 -3.68 -5.59
N ARG A 57 -4.56 -4.53 -4.89
CA ARG A 57 -4.14 -5.15 -3.64
C ARG A 57 -2.86 -5.97 -3.80
N GLN A 58 -2.76 -6.76 -4.86
CA GLN A 58 -1.59 -7.58 -5.12
C GLN A 58 -0.32 -6.74 -5.29
N LYS A 59 -0.41 -5.57 -5.95
CA LYS A 59 0.72 -4.63 -6.07
C LYS A 59 1.08 -3.98 -4.72
N MET A 60 0.08 -3.63 -3.91
CA MET A 60 0.30 -3.04 -2.59
C MET A 60 0.87 -4.04 -1.57
N GLU A 61 0.41 -5.30 -1.57
CA GLU A 61 0.97 -6.36 -0.74
C GLU A 61 2.41 -6.70 -1.12
N GLN A 62 2.75 -6.68 -2.42
CA GLN A 62 4.12 -6.86 -2.86
C GLN A 62 5.03 -5.74 -2.36
N ALA A 63 4.59 -4.48 -2.42
CA ALA A 63 5.37 -3.34 -1.92
C ALA A 63 5.61 -3.37 -0.39
N GLN A 64 4.68 -3.91 0.40
CA GLN A 64 4.83 -4.04 1.85
C GLN A 64 5.58 -5.31 2.28
N ALA A 65 5.40 -6.42 1.57
CA ALA A 65 6.01 -7.69 1.91
C ALA A 65 7.54 -7.66 1.74
N GLU A 66 8.07 -6.96 0.73
CA GLU A 66 9.51 -6.91 0.51
C GLU A 66 10.28 -6.23 1.64
N MET A 67 9.72 -5.17 2.23
CA MET A 67 10.35 -4.45 3.34
C MET A 67 10.36 -5.30 4.61
N TRP A 68 9.23 -5.92 4.96
CA TRP A 68 9.08 -6.68 6.19
C TRP A 68 9.87 -8.00 6.16
N GLN A 69 10.03 -8.61 4.98
CA GLN A 69 10.86 -9.81 4.79
C GLN A 69 12.36 -9.49 4.91
N LYS A 70 12.83 -8.38 4.31
CA LYS A 70 14.23 -7.96 4.43
C LYS A 70 14.59 -7.59 5.88
N LEU A 71 13.70 -6.88 6.57
CA LEU A 71 13.88 -6.54 7.98
C LEU A 71 13.94 -7.78 8.87
N LYS A 72 12.99 -8.72 8.72
CA LYS A 72 12.96 -9.96 9.51
C LYS A 72 14.20 -10.83 9.29
N ARG A 73 14.68 -10.97 8.03
CA ARG A 73 15.89 -11.75 7.73
C ARG A 73 17.14 -11.15 8.36
N GLY A 74 17.31 -9.83 8.30
CA GLY A 74 18.43 -9.15 8.94
C GLY A 74 18.44 -9.33 10.47
N LEU A 75 17.27 -9.21 11.10
CA LEU A 75 17.11 -9.36 12.54
C LEU A 75 17.42 -10.79 13.03
N LEU A 76 17.01 -11.81 12.27
CA LEU A 76 17.32 -13.21 12.56
C LEU A 76 18.84 -13.49 12.50
N VAL A 77 19.52 -13.01 11.46
CA VAL A 77 20.97 -13.16 11.33
C VAL A 77 21.70 -12.42 12.45
N ALA A 78 21.28 -11.19 12.76
CA ALA A 78 21.85 -10.41 13.86
C ALA A 78 21.66 -11.08 15.22
N LEU A 79 20.49 -11.68 15.48
CA LEU A 79 20.22 -12.44 16.70
C LEU A 79 21.10 -13.67 16.83
N ILE A 80 21.27 -14.45 15.75
CA ILE A 80 22.15 -15.62 15.74
C ILE A 80 23.59 -15.20 16.01
N PHE A 81 24.05 -14.11 15.37
CA PHE A 81 25.40 -13.58 15.57
C PHE A 81 25.63 -13.10 17.01
N ALA A 82 24.65 -12.38 17.58
CA ALA A 82 24.70 -11.91 18.97
C ALA A 82 24.70 -13.08 19.96
N ALA A 83 23.87 -14.10 19.74
CA ALA A 83 23.83 -15.29 20.58
C ALA A 83 25.15 -16.08 20.52
N ALA A 84 25.75 -16.23 19.33
CA ALA A 84 27.04 -16.89 19.18
C ALA A 84 28.17 -16.12 19.88
N ALA A 85 28.20 -14.79 19.75
CA ALA A 85 29.17 -13.94 20.45
C ALA A 85 29.00 -14.01 21.97
N TYR A 86 27.76 -14.01 22.46
CA TYR A 86 27.45 -14.16 23.88
C TYR A 86 27.93 -15.50 24.43
N PHE A 87 27.65 -16.59 23.72
CA PHE A 87 28.07 -17.93 24.11
C PHE A 87 29.60 -18.07 24.14
N PHE A 88 30.29 -17.48 23.16
CA PHE A 88 31.75 -17.50 23.09
C PHE A 88 32.41 -16.67 24.20
N PHE A 89 31.81 -15.53 24.57
CA PHE A 89 32.29 -14.71 25.68
C PHE A 89 32.05 -15.37 27.05
N GLN A 90 30.96 -16.12 27.19
CA GLN A 90 30.65 -16.84 28.42
C GLN A 90 31.41 -18.17 28.57
N SER A 91 31.94 -18.71 27.47
CA SER A 91 32.75 -19.94 27.46
C SER A 91 34.26 -19.68 27.59
N ARG A 92 34.68 -18.44 27.83
CA ARG A 92 36.06 -18.01 27.98
C ARG A 92 36.33 -17.49 29.38
#